data_AF-A0A7S1GYV4-F1
#
_entry.id   AF-A0A7S1GYV4-F1
#
_cell.length_a   1.000
_cell.length_b   1.000
_cell.length_c   1.000
_cell.angle_alpha   90.00
_cell.angle_beta   90.00
_cell.angle_gamma   90.00
#
_symmetry.space_group_name_H-M   'P 1'
#
loop_
_entity.id
_entity.type
_entity.pdbx_description
1 polymer ?
#
loop_
_entity_poly.entity_id
_entity_poly.type
_entity_poly.pdbx_seq_one_letter_code
_entity_poly.pdbx_strand_id
1 'polypeptide(L)'
;GRLVSDSDTAVLEDESGRLPLKMEGGGVPPVSELVTGVIMGCMGVLSEEGDFVVSGVCYAGIPPLDKDDAKGSIPEGAHVLIVSGLGLGGDEGAGLAADLLVDYVTGSLGGVVDNGEAASIIRVIIAGD
;
A
#
# COMPACT_ATOMS: atom_id res chain seq x y z
N GLY A 1 3.25 -2.12 16.21
CA GLY A 1 2.04 -2.76 16.81
C GLY A 1 0.81 -2.12 16.20
N ARG A 2 -0.28 -2.87 16.03
CA ARG A 2 -1.54 -2.33 15.49
C ARG A 2 -2.27 -1.61 16.63
N LEU A 3 -2.67 -0.36 16.41
CA LEU A 3 -3.46 0.43 17.36
C LEU A 3 -4.94 0.27 17.02
N VAL A 4 -5.53 -0.86 17.44
CA VAL A 4 -6.96 -1.16 17.28
C VAL A 4 -7.51 -1.74 18.57
N SER A 5 -8.80 -1.50 18.81
CA SER A 5 -9.56 -2.01 19.95
C SER A 5 -10.88 -2.59 19.49
N ASP A 6 -11.39 -3.61 20.20
CA ASP A 6 -12.75 -4.12 19.99
C ASP A 6 -13.83 -3.09 20.35
N SER A 7 -13.44 -2.02 21.06
CA SER A 7 -14.30 -0.87 21.36
C SER A 7 -14.29 0.21 20.29
N ASP A 8 -13.50 0.06 19.22
CA ASP A 8 -13.47 1.04 18.13
C ASP A 8 -14.79 1.01 17.37
N THR A 9 -15.25 2.18 16.93
CA THR A 9 -16.51 2.35 16.20
C THR A 9 -16.28 3.02 14.85
N ALA A 10 -17.15 2.73 13.89
CA ALA A 10 -17.15 3.36 12.58
C ALA A 10 -18.33 4.32 12.44
N VAL A 11 -18.09 5.46 11.81
CA VAL A 11 -19.08 6.50 11.55
C VAL A 11 -18.95 6.92 10.09
N LEU A 12 -20.07 6.94 9.37
CA LEU A 12 -20.15 7.49 8.02
C LEU A 12 -20.42 9.00 8.11
N GLU A 13 -19.64 9.80 7.40
CA GLU A 13 -19.78 11.26 7.38
C GLU A 13 -19.95 11.76 5.94
N ASP A 14 -20.93 12.64 5.74
CA ASP A 14 -21.14 13.37 4.49
C ASP A 14 -21.43 14.86 4.80
N GLU A 15 -21.81 15.63 3.77
CA GLU A 15 -22.14 17.07 3.92
C GLU A 15 -23.36 17.32 4.84
N SER A 16 -24.22 16.32 5.03
CA SER A 16 -25.45 16.41 5.82
C SER A 16 -25.24 16.05 7.29
N GLY A 17 -24.25 15.23 7.60
CA GLY A 17 -23.90 14.89 8.99
C GLY A 17 -23.19 13.56 9.15
N ARG A 18 -23.39 12.96 10.32
CA ARG A 18 -22.70 11.74 10.79
C ARG A 18 -23.70 10.64 11.15
N LEU A 19 -23.41 9.42 10.73
CA LEU A 19 -24.24 8.26 10.96
C LEU A 19 -23.41 7.09 11.52
N PRO A 20 -23.66 6.62 12.76
CA PRO A 20 -22.93 5.49 13.33
C PRO A 20 -23.27 4.19 12.58
N LEU A 21 -22.24 3.36 12.36
CA LEU A 21 -22.36 2.11 11.61
C LEU A 21 -22.25 0.89 12.52
N LYS A 22 -23.18 -0.06 12.37
CA LYS A 22 -23.08 -1.43 12.89
C LYS A 22 -22.62 -2.36 11.76
N MET A 23 -21.37 -2.81 11.82
CA MET A 23 -20.72 -3.64 10.78
C MET A 23 -21.02 -5.13 10.97
N GLU A 24 -22.28 -5.53 10.80
CA GLU A 24 -22.76 -6.88 11.19
C GLU A 24 -23.12 -7.79 9.99
N GLY A 25 -22.97 -7.33 8.75
CA GLY A 25 -23.27 -8.09 7.53
C GLY A 25 -22.17 -9.06 7.09
N GLY A 26 -22.56 -10.19 6.50
CA GLY A 26 -21.61 -11.10 5.84
C GLY A 26 -20.91 -10.42 4.66
N GLY A 27 -19.57 -10.43 4.64
CA GLY A 27 -18.77 -9.74 3.63
C GLY A 27 -18.52 -8.26 3.91
N VAL A 28 -18.94 -7.76 5.07
CA VAL A 28 -18.58 -6.43 5.59
C VAL A 28 -17.29 -6.55 6.40
N PRO A 29 -16.29 -5.67 6.20
CA PRO A 29 -15.05 -5.72 6.97
C PRO A 29 -15.30 -5.35 8.44
N PRO A 30 -14.57 -5.94 9.39
CA PRO A 30 -14.62 -5.49 10.78
C PRO A 30 -14.09 -4.07 10.92
N VAL A 31 -14.55 -3.33 11.94
CA VAL A 31 -14.14 -1.94 12.19
C VAL A 31 -12.61 -1.80 12.30
N SER A 32 -11.93 -2.78 12.88
CA SER A 32 -10.47 -2.77 13.02
C SER A 32 -9.73 -2.69 11.67
N GLU A 33 -10.33 -3.13 10.57
CA GLU A 33 -9.76 -3.09 9.22
C GLU A 33 -10.09 -1.80 8.46
N LEU A 34 -10.92 -0.94 9.04
CA LEU A 34 -11.20 0.38 8.50
C LEU A 34 -10.26 1.42 9.11
N VAL A 35 -9.98 2.44 8.33
CA VAL A 35 -9.25 3.63 8.79
C VAL A 35 -10.06 4.87 8.44
N THR A 36 -9.94 5.91 9.27
CA THR A 36 -10.60 7.19 9.01
C THR A 36 -10.13 7.77 7.66
N GLY A 37 -11.06 8.32 6.89
CA GLY A 37 -10.79 8.93 5.59
C GLY A 37 -11.03 8.03 4.38
N VAL A 38 -11.36 6.74 4.59
CA VAL A 38 -11.80 5.87 3.50
C VAL A 38 -13.16 6.35 2.95
N ILE A 39 -13.22 6.59 1.65
CA ILE A 39 -14.45 6.86 0.93
C ILE A 39 -15.02 5.54 0.40
N MET A 40 -16.24 5.22 0.80
CA MET A 40 -16.91 3.96 0.48
C MET A 40 -18.42 4.15 0.40
N GLY A 41 -19.07 3.29 -0.38
CA GLY A 41 -20.52 3.14 -0.34
C GLY A 41 -20.93 2.09 0.69
N CYS A 42 -21.97 2.39 1.48
CA CYS A 42 -22.56 1.47 2.44
C CYS A 42 -24.01 1.15 2.05
N MET A 43 -24.37 -0.13 2.08
CA MET A 43 -25.75 -0.60 1.91
C MET A 43 -26.22 -1.20 3.23
N GLY A 44 -27.43 -0.85 3.68
CA GLY A 44 -27.93 -1.25 4.98
C GLY A 44 -29.27 -0.62 5.34
N VAL A 45 -29.64 -0.74 6.61
CA VAL A 45 -30.92 -0.25 7.15
C VAL A 45 -30.67 0.55 8.42
N LEU A 46 -31.35 1.69 8.56
CA LEU A 46 -31.37 2.47 9.80
C LEU A 46 -32.26 1.78 10.84
N SER A 47 -31.69 1.45 11.99
CA SER A 47 -32.41 0.88 13.13
C SER A 47 -33.19 1.95 13.91
N GLU A 48 -34.14 1.53 14.73
CA GLU A 48 -34.89 2.42 15.63
C GLU A 48 -33.99 3.08 16.69
N GLU A 49 -32.83 2.47 16.99
CA GLU A 49 -31.81 2.99 17.91
C GLU A 49 -30.95 4.11 17.28
N GLY A 50 -31.09 4.36 15.97
CA GLY A 50 -30.35 5.38 15.24
C GLY A 50 -29.06 4.89 14.58
N ASP A 51 -28.70 3.62 14.78
CA ASP A 51 -27.54 3.00 14.12
C ASP A 51 -27.89 2.49 12.72
N PHE A 52 -26.97 2.64 11.77
CA PHE A 52 -27.11 2.07 10.44
C PHE A 52 -26.45 0.69 10.37
N VAL A 53 -27.27 -0.35 10.27
CA VAL A 53 -26.82 -1.75 10.20
C VAL A 53 -26.39 -2.06 8.77
N VAL A 54 -25.09 -2.22 8.56
CA VAL A 54 -24.47 -2.40 7.26
C VAL A 54 -24.57 -3.86 6.82
N SER A 55 -25.18 -4.09 5.66
CA SER A 55 -25.30 -5.40 5.01
C SER A 55 -24.36 -5.57 3.82
N GLY A 56 -23.69 -4.50 3.36
CA GLY A 56 -22.74 -4.57 2.26
C GLY A 56 -21.96 -3.26 2.07
N VAL A 57 -20.79 -3.37 1.47
CA VAL A 57 -19.89 -2.23 1.21
C VAL A 57 -19.35 -2.28 -0.22
N CYS A 58 -19.06 -1.12 -0.80
CA CYS A 58 -18.33 -1.02 -2.06
C CYS A 58 -17.29 0.10 -2.02
N TYR A 59 -16.20 -0.10 -2.74
CA TYR A 59 -15.10 0.86 -2.89
C TYR A 59 -15.03 1.36 -4.34
N ALA A 60 -14.36 2.49 -4.55
CA ALA A 60 -14.16 3.06 -5.89
C ALA A 60 -13.48 2.11 -6.89
N GLY A 61 -12.76 1.09 -6.40
CA GLY A 61 -12.06 0.13 -7.24
C GLY A 61 -10.83 0.74 -7.93
N ILE A 62 -10.32 0.04 -8.93
CA ILE A 62 -9.22 0.53 -9.76
C ILE A 62 -9.82 1.24 -10.98
N PRO A 63 -9.41 2.47 -11.31
CA PRO A 63 -9.89 3.14 -12.52
C PRO A 63 -9.51 2.34 -13.78
N PRO A 64 -10.23 2.50 -14.90
CA PRO A 64 -9.86 1.85 -16.16
C PRO A 64 -8.41 2.14 -16.52
N LEU A 65 -7.65 1.09 -16.85
CA LEU A 65 -6.28 1.25 -17.30
C LEU A 65 -6.27 1.76 -18.73
N ASP A 66 -5.66 2.92 -18.97
CA ASP A 66 -5.43 3.39 -20.33
C ASP A 66 -4.34 2.53 -20.99
N LYS A 67 -4.70 1.86 -22.08
CA LYS A 67 -3.77 1.00 -22.82
C LYS A 67 -2.79 1.83 -23.66
N ASP A 68 -3.06 3.12 -23.85
CA ASP A 68 -2.20 4.02 -24.60
C ASP A 68 -0.99 4.53 -23.80
N ASP A 69 -1.00 4.39 -22.46
CA ASP A 69 0.12 4.81 -21.59
C ASP A 69 1.33 3.86 -21.63
N ALA A 70 1.15 2.63 -22.11
CA ALA A 70 2.22 1.63 -22.25
C ALA A 70 3.01 1.79 -23.56
N LYS A 71 3.19 3.02 -24.06
CA LYS A 71 3.93 3.29 -25.29
C LYS A 71 5.43 3.36 -25.02
N GLY A 72 6.06 2.19 -24.99
CA GLY A 72 7.51 2.05 -24.96
C GLY A 72 7.91 0.59 -25.17
N SER A 73 8.99 0.35 -25.92
CA SER A 73 9.60 -0.98 -25.90
C SER A 73 10.46 -1.09 -24.63
N ILE A 74 10.20 -2.11 -23.82
CA ILE A 74 11.04 -2.45 -22.67
C ILE A 74 12.11 -3.41 -23.18
N PRO A 75 13.41 -3.17 -22.90
CA PRO A 75 14.45 -4.14 -23.25
C PRO A 75 14.15 -5.50 -22.60
N GLU A 76 14.42 -6.58 -23.33
CA GLU A 76 14.27 -7.93 -22.79
C GLU A 76 15.18 -8.11 -21.57
N GLY A 77 14.63 -8.66 -20.49
CA GLY A 77 15.35 -8.87 -19.23
C GLY A 77 15.61 -7.61 -18.41
N ALA A 78 14.98 -6.47 -18.72
CA ALA A 78 15.12 -5.26 -17.92
C ALA A 78 14.48 -5.38 -16.53
N HIS A 79 15.20 -4.97 -15.49
CA HIS A 79 14.76 -4.96 -14.10
C HIS A 79 14.66 -3.54 -13.53
N VAL A 80 13.77 -3.35 -12.56
CA VAL A 80 13.69 -2.15 -11.73
C VAL A 80 13.95 -2.55 -10.29
N LEU A 81 14.96 -1.95 -9.67
CA LEU A 81 15.26 -2.15 -8.26
C LEU A 81 14.46 -1.15 -7.42
N ILE A 82 13.73 -1.65 -6.42
CA ILE A 82 13.00 -0.82 -5.46
C ILE A 82 13.57 -1.08 -4.07
N VAL A 83 13.97 -0.01 -3.39
CA VAL A 83 14.53 -0.07 -2.03
C VAL A 83 13.84 0.94 -1.12
N SER A 84 13.73 0.64 0.16
CA SER A 84 13.15 1.49 1.21
C SER A 84 13.78 1.11 2.55
N GLY A 85 13.65 1.94 3.59
CA GLY A 85 14.15 1.58 4.92
C GLY A 85 15.68 1.52 4.99
N LEU A 86 16.38 2.46 4.36
CA LEU A 86 17.84 2.49 4.34
C LEU A 86 18.45 2.83 5.70
N GLY A 87 17.71 3.47 6.62
CA GLY A 87 18.11 3.63 8.03
C GLY A 87 19.41 4.43 8.24
N LEU A 88 19.78 5.27 7.26
CA LEU A 88 21.05 5.99 7.27
C LEU A 88 21.14 6.94 8.48
N GLY A 89 22.16 6.74 9.32
CA GLY A 89 22.42 7.57 10.49
C GLY A 89 21.70 7.15 11.78
N GLY A 90 20.96 6.04 11.77
CA GLY A 90 20.26 5.52 12.96
C GLY A 90 20.62 4.08 13.32
N ASP A 91 20.67 3.18 12.34
CA ASP A 91 20.80 1.75 12.59
C ASP A 91 22.26 1.26 12.47
N GLU A 92 22.70 0.43 13.43
CA GLU A 92 23.99 -0.23 13.34
C GLU A 92 24.04 -1.15 12.11
N GLY A 93 24.98 -0.89 11.20
CA GLY A 93 25.17 -1.68 9.97
C GLY A 93 24.44 -1.16 8.74
N ALA A 94 23.55 -0.17 8.86
CA ALA A 94 22.87 0.45 7.72
C ALA A 94 23.84 1.04 6.68
N GLY A 95 24.93 1.67 7.15
CA GLY A 95 25.97 2.21 6.27
C GLY A 95 26.63 1.14 5.41
N LEU A 96 27.02 0.00 6.01
CA LEU A 96 27.63 -1.11 5.27
C LEU A 96 26.65 -1.74 4.29
N ALA A 97 25.39 -1.93 4.68
CA ALA A 97 24.37 -2.46 3.78
C ALA A 97 24.12 -1.54 2.58
N ALA A 98 24.11 -0.22 2.81
CA ALA A 98 23.99 0.78 1.75
C ALA A 98 25.21 0.78 0.81
N ASP A 99 26.42 0.69 1.36
CA ASP A 99 27.65 0.60 0.56
C ASP A 99 27.64 -0.67 -0.31
N LEU A 100 27.27 -1.82 0.24
CA LEU A 100 27.15 -3.08 -0.53
C LEU A 100 26.07 -3.01 -1.61
N LEU A 101 24.96 -2.32 -1.35
CA LEU A 101 23.92 -2.09 -2.35
C LEU A 101 24.46 -1.24 -3.51
N VAL A 102 25.21 -0.17 -3.20
CA VAL A 102 25.86 0.67 -4.21
C VAL A 102 26.85 -0.16 -5.01
N ASP A 103 27.69 -0.95 -4.35
CA ASP A 103 28.67 -1.79 -5.02
C ASP A 103 28.01 -2.83 -5.92
N TYR A 104 26.90 -3.44 -5.50
CA TYR A 104 26.14 -4.38 -6.33
C TYR A 104 25.55 -3.71 -7.58
N VAL A 105 24.81 -2.61 -7.40
CA VAL A 105 24.12 -1.92 -8.50
C VAL A 105 25.12 -1.32 -9.51
N THR A 106 26.32 -0.96 -9.05
CA THR A 106 27.40 -0.47 -9.93
C THR A 106 28.20 -1.58 -10.59
N GLY A 107 27.95 -2.86 -10.26
CA GLY A 107 28.69 -4.01 -10.77
C GLY A 107 30.09 -4.16 -10.17
N SER A 108 30.32 -3.55 -9.01
CA SER A 108 31.58 -3.60 -8.25
C SER A 108 31.59 -4.73 -7.21
N LEU A 109 30.47 -5.42 -7.01
CA LEU A 109 30.30 -6.52 -6.05
C LEU A 109 29.82 -7.79 -6.76
N GLY A 110 30.46 -8.91 -6.45
CA GLY A 110 30.09 -10.23 -6.98
C GLY A 110 30.95 -10.71 -8.15
N GLY A 111 30.45 -11.71 -8.88
CA GLY A 111 31.08 -12.29 -10.05
C GLY A 111 30.45 -11.89 -11.38
N VAL A 112 30.90 -12.50 -12.48
CA VAL A 112 30.41 -12.18 -13.85
C VAL A 112 28.89 -12.38 -13.99
N VAL A 113 28.31 -13.33 -13.26
CA VAL A 113 26.86 -13.59 -13.26
C VAL A 113 26.12 -12.44 -12.57
N ASP A 114 26.53 -12.09 -11.35
CA ASP A 114 25.94 -11.00 -10.56
C ASP A 114 26.04 -9.66 -11.29
N ASN A 115 27.17 -9.40 -11.95
CA ASN A 115 27.36 -8.22 -12.78
C ASN A 115 26.41 -8.18 -13.98
N GLY A 116 26.10 -9.34 -14.56
CA GLY A 116 25.11 -9.45 -15.65
C GLY A 116 23.70 -9.10 -15.18
N GLU A 117 23.33 -9.54 -13.98
CA GLU A 117 22.06 -9.19 -13.35
C GLU A 117 22.01 -7.70 -12.98
N ALA A 118 23.05 -7.16 -12.35
CA ALA A 118 23.16 -5.74 -12.02
C ALA A 118 23.07 -4.85 -13.28
N ALA A 119 23.70 -5.25 -14.38
CA ALA A 119 23.65 -4.52 -15.65
C ALA A 119 22.24 -4.48 -16.28
N SER A 120 21.35 -5.40 -15.89
CA SER A 120 19.96 -5.42 -16.35
C SER A 120 19.04 -4.47 -15.57
N ILE A 121 19.52 -3.91 -14.46
CA ILE A 121 18.77 -2.92 -13.66
C ILE A 121 18.77 -1.58 -14.41
N ILE A 122 17.62 -1.20 -14.96
CA ILE A 122 17.46 0.03 -15.75
C ILE A 122 17.01 1.23 -14.92
N ARG A 123 16.54 1.00 -13.69
CA ARG A 123 16.08 2.04 -12.78
C ARG A 123 16.16 1.59 -11.32
N VAL A 124 16.53 2.52 -10.45
CA VAL A 124 16.44 2.37 -8.99
C VAL A 124 15.39 3.34 -8.46
N ILE A 125 14.49 2.85 -7.61
CA ILE A 125 13.47 3.64 -6.92
C ILE A 125 13.73 3.54 -5.43
N ILE A 126 13.91 4.69 -4.77
CA ILE A 126 14.03 4.78 -3.31
C ILE A 126 12.69 5.24 -2.75
N ALA A 127 12.02 4.37 -2.02
CA ALA A 127 10.65 4.54 -1.53
C ALA A 127 10.59 4.89 -0.02
N GLY A 128 11.44 5.81 0.43
CA GLY A 128 11.46 6.34 1.80
C GLY A 128 11.84 5.34 2.89
N ASP A 129 11.81 5.81 4.13
CA ASP A 129 11.90 5.02 5.38
C ASP A 129 10.55 5.06 6.10
#